data_AF-A0A1Y1IP23-F1
#
_entry.id   AF-A0A1Y1IP23-F1
#
_cell.length_a   1.000
_cell.length_b   1.000
_cell.length_c   1.000
_cell.angle_alpha   90.00
_cell.angle_beta   90.00
_cell.angle_gamma   90.00
#
_symmetry.space_group_name_H-M   'P 1'
#
loop_
_entity.id
_entity.type
_entity.pdbx_description
1 polymer ?
#
loop_
_entity_poly.entity_id
_entity_poly.type
_entity_poly.pdbx_seq_one_letter_code
_entity_poly.pdbx_strand_id
1 'polypeptide(L)'
;MDVFRETDMTIRGELARRMRKAMKPLLVVGEREWLTDEPVTDFFAAQEGRFRTFKTLGWYDSNHVDRMKRILTKDRRDGVEPTKFGGVVNLGGVHYVAVYFDVKARTAEYFDSVGNPPPARVRAFLDQAIAHLEKKHGVSFRLLVPTIRHQLGDRECGMYVCYFVLQRLLGRSFAWTRREVVPGRTDEGVAEGLFQE
;
A
#
# COMPACT_ATOMS: atom_id res chain seq x y z
N MET A 1 -14.56 24.47 23.30
CA MET A 1 -14.65 24.37 21.83
C MET A 1 -13.25 24.16 21.31
N ASP A 2 -13.00 22.98 20.74
CA ASP A 2 -11.67 22.39 20.54
C ASP A 2 -10.92 23.02 19.36
N VAL A 3 -10.09 24.02 19.64
CA VAL A 3 -9.10 24.57 18.69
C VAL A 3 -8.17 23.46 18.16
N PHE A 4 -7.90 22.44 18.97
CA PHE A 4 -7.10 21.27 18.58
C PHE A 4 -7.80 20.37 17.54
N ARG A 5 -9.13 20.18 17.61
CA ARG A 5 -9.87 19.39 16.60
C ARG A 5 -9.88 20.07 15.24
N GLU A 6 -10.07 21.38 15.24
CA GLU A 6 -10.17 22.17 14.01
C GLU A 6 -8.83 22.24 13.27
N THR A 7 -7.73 22.39 14.01
CA THR A 7 -6.36 22.40 13.48
C THR A 7 -5.97 21.02 12.90
N ASP A 8 -6.34 19.94 13.59
CA ASP A 8 -6.05 18.56 13.16
C ASP A 8 -6.85 18.16 11.89
N MET A 9 -8.12 18.60 11.79
CA MET A 9 -8.92 18.43 10.57
C MET A 9 -8.35 19.21 9.37
N THR A 10 -7.81 20.41 9.61
CA THR A 10 -7.23 21.26 8.55
C THR A 10 -5.91 20.69 8.02
N ILE A 11 -5.03 20.21 8.90
CA ILE A 11 -3.75 19.58 8.53
C ILE A 11 -3.98 18.27 7.75
N ARG A 12 -4.98 17.47 8.14
CA ARG A 12 -5.28 16.19 7.48
C ARG A 12 -6.03 16.34 6.15
N GLY A 13 -6.85 17.38 5.99
CA GLY A 13 -7.43 17.74 4.69
C GLY A 13 -6.37 18.20 3.67
N GLU A 14 -5.33 18.87 4.16
CA GLU A 14 -4.17 19.26 3.35
C GLU A 14 -3.35 18.06 2.86
N LEU A 15 -3.19 17.02 3.70
CA LEU A 15 -2.54 15.76 3.32
C LEU A 15 -3.29 15.06 2.19
N ALA A 16 -4.60 14.88 2.34
CA ALA A 16 -5.46 14.27 1.33
C ALA A 16 -5.35 15.02 -0.01
N ARG A 17 -5.39 16.35 0.02
CA ARG A 17 -5.24 17.21 -1.16
C ARG A 17 -3.88 17.05 -1.84
N ARG A 18 -2.79 16.99 -1.07
CA ARG A 18 -1.43 16.78 -1.60
C ARG A 18 -1.22 15.38 -2.14
N MET A 19 -1.72 14.35 -1.45
CA MET A 19 -1.72 12.97 -1.94
C MET A 19 -2.48 12.85 -3.25
N ARG A 20 -3.67 13.44 -3.36
CA ARG A 20 -4.40 13.52 -4.62
C ARG A 20 -3.58 14.18 -5.71
N LYS A 21 -2.97 15.34 -5.44
CA LYS A 21 -2.11 16.02 -6.44
C LYS A 21 -0.93 15.15 -6.89
N ALA A 22 -0.27 14.44 -5.97
CA ALA A 22 0.90 13.62 -6.27
C ALA A 22 0.55 12.30 -6.98
N MET A 23 -0.59 11.71 -6.64
CA MET A 23 -1.03 10.43 -7.19
C MET A 23 -1.91 10.58 -8.43
N LYS A 24 -2.50 11.75 -8.70
CA LYS A 24 -3.34 12.03 -9.89
C LYS A 24 -2.62 11.73 -11.22
N PRO A 25 -1.32 11.98 -11.41
CA PRO A 25 -0.60 11.55 -12.62
C PRO A 25 -0.41 10.03 -12.69
N LEU A 26 -0.49 9.34 -11.56
CA LEU A 26 -0.23 7.89 -11.42
C LEU A 26 -1.52 7.06 -11.38
N LEU A 27 -2.67 7.72 -11.30
CA LEU A 27 -3.99 7.11 -11.18
C LEU A 27 -4.90 7.73 -12.25
N VAL A 28 -5.46 6.91 -13.14
CA VAL A 28 -6.44 7.36 -14.14
C VAL A 28 -7.78 7.55 -13.45
N VAL A 29 -7.98 8.67 -12.76
CA VAL A 29 -9.20 8.95 -11.97
C VAL A 29 -9.66 10.39 -12.18
N GLY A 30 -10.97 10.60 -12.37
CA GLY A 30 -11.57 11.92 -12.36
C GLY A 30 -11.43 12.64 -11.00
N GLU A 31 -11.41 13.98 -10.99
CA GLU A 31 -11.12 14.80 -9.79
C GLU A 31 -12.00 14.55 -8.56
N ARG A 32 -13.15 13.90 -8.75
CA ARG A 32 -14.15 13.61 -7.72
C ARG A 32 -14.62 12.16 -7.73
N GLU A 33 -13.99 11.32 -8.53
CA GLU A 33 -14.42 9.93 -8.69
C GLU A 33 -13.76 9.04 -7.65
N TRP A 34 -14.50 8.02 -7.25
CA TRP A 34 -14.03 7.00 -6.32
C TRP A 34 -12.89 6.23 -6.99
N LEU A 35 -11.88 5.84 -6.22
CA LEU A 35 -10.99 4.79 -6.67
C LEU A 35 -11.78 3.47 -6.65
N THR A 36 -12.26 3.08 -7.82
CA THR A 36 -12.75 1.74 -8.08
C THR A 36 -11.57 0.76 -8.12
N ASP A 37 -11.88 -0.52 -8.30
CA ASP A 37 -10.89 -1.59 -8.47
C ASP A 37 -9.97 -1.37 -9.67
N GLU A 38 -10.49 -0.82 -10.77
CA GLU A 38 -9.74 -0.59 -12.02
C GLU A 38 -8.53 0.35 -11.84
N PRO A 39 -8.65 1.62 -11.39
CA PRO A 39 -7.50 2.51 -11.31
C PRO A 39 -6.43 2.05 -10.30
N VAL A 40 -6.84 1.34 -9.25
CA VAL A 40 -5.88 0.77 -8.30
C VAL A 40 -5.18 -0.44 -8.92
N THR A 41 -5.90 -1.29 -9.64
CA THR A 41 -5.29 -2.41 -10.37
C THR A 41 -4.27 -1.90 -11.39
N ASP A 42 -4.63 -0.88 -12.17
CA ASP A 42 -3.75 -0.24 -13.14
C ASP A 42 -2.51 0.38 -12.48
N PHE A 43 -2.67 1.01 -11.31
CA PHE A 43 -1.55 1.53 -10.54
C PHE A 43 -0.55 0.44 -10.17
N PHE A 44 -1.02 -0.70 -9.65
CA PHE A 44 -0.14 -1.81 -9.29
C PHE A 44 0.54 -2.42 -10.52
N ALA A 45 -0.18 -2.53 -11.64
CA ALA A 45 0.38 -3.02 -12.91
C ALA A 45 1.48 -2.07 -13.43
N ALA A 46 1.25 -0.75 -13.38
CA ALA A 46 2.25 0.25 -13.73
C ALA A 46 3.49 0.18 -12.83
N GLN A 47 3.30 -0.03 -11.52
CA GLN A 47 4.42 -0.21 -10.59
C GLN A 47 5.19 -1.51 -10.86
N GLU A 48 4.51 -2.60 -11.25
CA GLU A 48 5.18 -3.85 -11.63
C GLU A 48 6.02 -3.70 -12.91
N GLY A 49 5.56 -2.89 -13.88
CA GLY A 49 6.35 -2.51 -15.04
C GLY A 49 7.58 -1.67 -14.67
N ARG A 50 7.42 -0.73 -13.72
CA ARG A 50 8.48 0.19 -13.28
C ARG A 50 9.53 -0.45 -12.37
N PHE A 51 9.12 -1.31 -11.45
CA PHE A 51 9.99 -1.91 -10.44
C PHE A 51 10.16 -3.40 -10.72
N ARG A 52 11.23 -3.79 -11.43
CA ARG A 52 11.43 -5.18 -11.90
C ARG A 52 11.39 -6.26 -10.80
N THR A 53 11.76 -5.92 -9.57
CA THR A 53 11.73 -6.85 -8.42
C THR A 53 10.40 -6.84 -7.66
N PHE A 54 9.46 -6.00 -8.08
CA PHE A 54 8.09 -5.95 -7.56
C PHE A 54 7.19 -6.89 -8.36
N LYS A 55 6.24 -7.51 -7.67
CA LYS A 55 5.20 -8.31 -8.27
C LYS A 55 3.87 -8.01 -7.60
N THR A 56 2.87 -7.65 -8.40
CA THR A 56 1.52 -7.49 -7.88
C THR A 56 0.94 -8.84 -7.45
N LEU A 57 0.27 -8.85 -6.31
CA LEU A 57 -0.59 -9.93 -5.86
C LEU A 57 -2.04 -9.71 -6.32
N GLY A 58 -2.31 -8.60 -7.02
CA GLY A 58 -3.63 -8.23 -7.52
C GLY A 58 -4.55 -7.64 -6.46
N TRP A 59 -5.81 -7.48 -6.87
CA TRP A 59 -6.91 -7.02 -6.03
C TRP A 59 -7.89 -8.17 -5.81
N TYR A 60 -8.20 -8.49 -4.55
CA TYR A 60 -9.17 -9.54 -4.23
C TYR A 60 -10.05 -9.17 -3.03
N ASP A 61 -11.29 -9.65 -3.03
CA ASP A 61 -12.10 -9.68 -1.82
C ASP A 61 -11.46 -10.60 -0.77
N SER A 62 -11.71 -10.29 0.50
CA SER A 62 -11.18 -11.06 1.64
C SER A 62 -11.56 -12.54 1.54
N ASN A 63 -12.74 -12.90 1.02
CA ASN A 63 -13.15 -14.30 0.76
C ASN A 63 -12.28 -15.02 -0.28
N HIS A 64 -11.52 -14.26 -1.07
CA HIS A 64 -10.67 -14.76 -2.15
C HIS A 64 -9.18 -14.43 -1.95
N VAL A 65 -8.77 -14.05 -0.73
CA VAL A 65 -7.37 -13.68 -0.44
C VAL A 65 -6.38 -14.82 -0.74
N ASP A 66 -6.81 -16.08 -0.67
CA ASP A 66 -6.00 -17.25 -1.03
C ASP A 66 -5.53 -17.26 -2.50
N ARG A 67 -6.18 -16.49 -3.39
CA ARG A 67 -5.72 -16.31 -4.77
C ARG A 67 -4.37 -15.59 -4.83
N MET A 68 -4.10 -14.67 -3.91
CA MET A 68 -2.82 -13.97 -3.80
C MET A 68 -1.66 -14.93 -3.54
N LYS A 69 -1.88 -15.96 -2.70
CA LYS A 69 -0.86 -16.97 -2.40
C LYS A 69 -0.38 -17.68 -3.65
N ARG A 70 -1.30 -18.03 -4.57
CA ARG A 70 -0.97 -18.67 -5.85
C ARG A 70 -0.11 -17.78 -6.75
N ILE A 71 -0.19 -16.47 -6.61
CA ILE A 71 0.64 -15.52 -7.37
C ILE A 71 2.01 -15.38 -6.73
N LEU A 72 2.05 -15.29 -5.40
CA LEU A 72 3.26 -15.19 -4.59
C LEU A 72 4.20 -16.39 -4.84
N THR A 73 3.65 -17.59 -5.03
CA THR A 73 4.42 -18.81 -5.27
C THR A 73 4.93 -18.96 -6.71
N LYS A 74 4.51 -18.10 -7.65
CA LYS A 74 4.91 -18.20 -9.06
C LYS A 74 6.16 -17.37 -9.32
N ASP A 75 7.07 -17.89 -10.12
CA ASP A 75 8.17 -17.10 -10.66
C ASP A 75 7.68 -16.15 -11.77
N ARG A 76 8.48 -15.12 -12.08
CA ARG A 76 8.20 -14.22 -13.19
C ARG A 76 8.61 -14.87 -14.50
N ARG A 77 7.91 -14.52 -15.58
CA ARG A 77 8.23 -15.00 -16.95
C ARG A 77 9.56 -14.45 -17.46
N ASP A 78 9.97 -13.28 -16.98
CA ASP A 78 11.23 -12.61 -17.36
C ASP A 78 12.46 -13.14 -16.62
N GLY A 79 12.30 -14.15 -15.76
CA GLY A 79 13.38 -14.75 -14.98
C GLY A 79 13.91 -13.91 -13.81
N VAL A 80 13.39 -12.69 -13.62
CA VAL A 80 13.77 -11.86 -12.46
C VAL A 80 13.06 -12.38 -11.22
N GLU A 81 13.80 -12.67 -10.16
CA GLU A 81 13.20 -13.06 -8.90
C GLU A 81 12.54 -11.85 -8.20
N PRO A 82 11.22 -11.90 -7.91
CA PRO A 82 10.59 -10.87 -7.11
C PRO A 82 11.10 -10.92 -5.67
N THR A 83 11.42 -9.75 -5.13
CA THR A 83 11.76 -9.59 -3.70
C THR A 83 10.79 -8.66 -2.98
N LYS A 84 9.86 -8.06 -3.72
CA LYS A 84 8.79 -7.20 -3.21
C LYS A 84 7.46 -7.67 -3.78
N PHE A 85 6.45 -7.77 -2.93
CA PHE A 85 5.11 -8.18 -3.32
C PHE A 85 4.09 -7.24 -2.70
N GLY A 86 3.05 -6.88 -3.44
CA GLY A 86 2.00 -5.98 -2.93
C GLY A 86 0.65 -6.33 -3.51
N GLY A 87 -0.39 -6.26 -2.70
CA GLY A 87 -1.76 -6.51 -3.14
C GLY A 87 -2.78 -5.71 -2.35
N VAL A 88 -4.00 -5.68 -2.88
CA VAL A 88 -5.13 -4.98 -2.26
C VAL A 88 -6.19 -5.99 -1.88
N VAL A 89 -6.63 -5.93 -0.63
CA VAL A 89 -7.71 -6.75 -0.12
C VAL A 89 -8.94 -5.89 0.13
N ASN A 90 -10.07 -6.21 -0.50
CA ASN A 90 -11.36 -5.63 -0.16
C ASN A 90 -11.94 -6.38 1.05
N LEU A 91 -12.20 -5.67 2.15
CA LEU A 91 -12.75 -6.26 3.38
C LEU A 91 -14.29 -6.26 3.41
N GLY A 92 -14.93 -5.76 2.36
CA GLY A 92 -16.38 -5.66 2.20
C GLY A 92 -16.79 -4.22 1.87
N GLY A 93 -17.72 -4.08 0.93
CA GLY A 93 -18.22 -2.78 0.48
C GLY A 93 -17.09 -1.92 -0.10
N VAL A 94 -16.86 -0.76 0.53
CA VAL A 94 -15.89 0.28 0.10
C VAL A 94 -14.61 0.31 0.94
N HIS A 95 -14.34 -0.72 1.77
CA HIS A 95 -13.15 -0.75 2.63
C HIS A 95 -12.03 -1.60 2.04
N TYR A 96 -10.89 -0.96 1.74
CA TYR A 96 -9.74 -1.58 1.10
C TYR A 96 -8.49 -1.44 1.96
N VAL A 97 -7.69 -2.50 2.03
CA VAL A 97 -6.45 -2.56 2.80
C VAL A 97 -5.32 -3.10 1.94
N ALA A 98 -4.08 -2.72 2.25
CA ALA A 98 -2.91 -3.21 1.53
C ALA A 98 -2.25 -4.37 2.29
N VAL A 99 -1.73 -5.33 1.55
CA VAL A 99 -0.72 -6.27 2.03
C VAL A 99 0.57 -6.04 1.25
N TYR A 100 1.70 -6.06 1.94
CA TYR A 100 3.01 -5.83 1.33
C TYR A 100 4.07 -6.73 1.95
N PHE A 101 4.97 -7.27 1.14
CA PHE A 101 6.07 -8.12 1.57
C PHE A 101 7.37 -7.61 0.97
N ASP A 102 8.42 -7.50 1.78
CA ASP A 102 9.77 -7.18 1.34
C ASP A 102 10.76 -8.19 1.91
N VAL A 103 11.34 -9.00 1.03
CA VAL A 103 12.31 -10.05 1.38
C VAL A 103 13.61 -9.44 1.91
N LYS A 104 14.05 -8.30 1.36
CA LYS A 104 15.29 -7.63 1.79
C LYS A 104 15.11 -6.99 3.15
N ALA A 105 13.97 -6.33 3.38
CA ALA A 105 13.64 -5.74 4.68
C ALA A 105 13.18 -6.78 5.71
N ARG A 106 12.84 -8.00 5.26
CA ARG A 106 12.29 -9.11 6.06
C ARG A 106 11.00 -8.70 6.77
N THR A 107 10.11 -8.04 6.03
CA THR A 107 8.84 -7.54 6.55
C THR A 107 7.67 -8.11 5.77
N ALA A 108 6.65 -8.52 6.50
CA ALA A 108 5.30 -8.71 6.01
C ALA A 108 4.45 -7.61 6.64
N GLU A 109 3.64 -6.92 5.86
CA GLU A 109 3.04 -5.67 6.27
C GLU A 109 1.58 -5.70 5.89
N TYR A 110 0.73 -5.37 6.87
CA TYR A 110 -0.68 -5.13 6.68
C TYR A 110 -0.93 -3.65 6.91
N PHE A 111 -1.67 -3.01 6.01
CA PHE A 111 -1.98 -1.60 6.11
C PHE A 111 -3.47 -1.37 5.93
N ASP A 112 -4.13 -1.05 7.04
CA ASP A 112 -5.47 -0.47 7.08
C ASP A 112 -5.33 1.01 7.43
N SER A 113 -5.83 1.89 6.55
CA SER A 113 -5.80 3.33 6.76
C SER A 113 -6.62 3.75 7.98
N VAL A 114 -7.62 2.98 8.40
CA VAL A 114 -8.43 3.21 9.61
C VAL A 114 -7.74 2.68 10.87
N GLY A 115 -6.66 1.90 10.71
CA GLY A 115 -5.84 1.40 11.83
C GLY A 115 -6.38 0.14 12.51
N ASN A 116 -7.33 -0.57 11.89
CA ASN A 116 -7.80 -1.83 12.44
C ASN A 116 -6.76 -2.95 12.26
N PRO A 117 -6.74 -3.97 13.15
CA PRO A 117 -5.96 -5.17 12.92
C PRO A 117 -6.54 -6.00 11.76
N PRO A 118 -5.75 -6.89 11.12
CA PRO A 118 -6.24 -7.73 10.05
C PRO A 118 -7.32 -8.70 10.54
N PRO A 119 -8.43 -8.87 9.81
CA PRO A 119 -9.42 -9.89 10.13
C PRO A 119 -8.83 -11.29 9.99
N ALA A 120 -9.43 -12.27 10.69
CA ALA A 120 -8.88 -13.62 10.85
C ALA A 120 -8.42 -14.28 9.53
N ARG A 121 -9.20 -14.15 8.45
CA ARG A 121 -8.84 -14.73 7.15
C ARG A 121 -7.63 -14.05 6.51
N VAL A 122 -7.52 -12.72 6.59
CA VAL A 122 -6.35 -11.99 6.09
C VAL A 122 -5.14 -12.30 6.95
N ARG A 123 -5.32 -12.44 8.27
CA ARG A 123 -4.25 -12.88 9.17
C ARG A 123 -3.73 -14.28 8.80
N ALA A 124 -4.63 -15.24 8.61
CA ALA A 124 -4.26 -16.59 8.19
C ALA A 124 -3.52 -16.61 6.85
N PHE A 125 -3.94 -15.77 5.89
CA PHE A 125 -3.21 -15.59 4.64
C PHE A 125 -1.78 -15.04 4.88
N LEU A 126 -1.63 -13.99 5.68
CA LEU A 126 -0.33 -13.39 6.00
C LEU A 126 0.60 -14.43 6.62
N ASP A 127 0.11 -15.25 7.55
CA ASP A 127 0.88 -16.32 8.20
C ASP A 127 1.37 -17.36 7.21
N GLN A 128 0.49 -17.79 6.29
CA GLN A 128 0.85 -18.74 5.25
C GLN A 128 1.85 -18.16 4.24
N ALA A 129 1.69 -16.88 3.88
CA ALA A 129 2.60 -16.19 2.98
C ALA A 129 3.99 -16.01 3.62
N ILE A 130 4.03 -15.62 4.89
CA ILE A 130 5.26 -15.53 5.69
C ILE A 130 5.96 -16.88 5.70
N ALA A 131 5.29 -17.94 6.14
CA ALA A 131 5.90 -19.27 6.22
C ALA A 131 6.46 -19.75 4.86
N HIS A 132 5.77 -19.43 3.76
CA HIS A 132 6.26 -19.73 2.42
C HIS A 132 7.53 -18.94 2.07
N LEU A 133 7.54 -17.62 2.29
CA LEU A 133 8.68 -16.76 1.98
C LEU A 133 9.89 -17.08 2.85
N GLU A 134 9.68 -17.37 4.14
CA GLU A 134 10.73 -17.80 5.06
C GLU A 134 11.39 -19.09 4.57
N LYS A 135 10.58 -20.08 4.17
CA LYS A 135 11.08 -21.34 3.60
C LYS A 135 11.83 -21.11 2.27
N LYS A 136 11.31 -20.25 1.38
CA LYS A 136 11.91 -19.99 0.07
C LYS A 136 13.26 -19.28 0.18
N HIS A 137 13.37 -18.30 1.07
CA HIS A 137 14.53 -17.41 1.15
C HIS A 137 15.47 -17.69 2.32
N GLY A 138 15.12 -18.59 3.24
CA GLY A 138 15.95 -18.92 4.40
C GLY A 138 16.13 -17.75 5.38
N VAL A 139 15.11 -16.91 5.53
CA VAL A 139 15.11 -15.75 6.43
C VAL A 139 13.85 -15.77 7.30
N SER A 140 13.87 -15.08 8.44
CA SER A 140 12.66 -14.86 9.26
C SER A 140 12.05 -13.50 8.97
N PHE A 141 10.72 -13.44 8.91
CA PHE A 141 9.96 -12.22 8.65
C PHE A 141 9.34 -11.65 9.92
N ARG A 142 9.20 -10.33 9.95
CA ARG A 142 8.42 -9.63 10.98
C ARG A 142 7.09 -9.16 10.39
N LEU A 143 5.98 -9.51 11.03
CA LEU A 143 4.68 -8.95 10.70
C LEU A 143 4.54 -7.55 11.31
N LEU A 144 4.26 -6.56 10.48
CA LEU A 144 4.00 -5.17 10.86
C LEU A 144 2.53 -4.85 10.59
N VAL A 145 1.82 -4.43 11.63
CA VAL A 145 0.42 -3.98 11.56
C VAL A 145 0.33 -2.53 12.03
N PRO A 146 -0.63 -1.74 11.53
CA PRO A 146 -0.80 -0.37 11.97
C PRO A 146 -1.26 -0.37 13.43
N THR A 147 -0.86 0.66 14.17
CA THR A 147 -1.35 0.95 15.54
C THR A 147 -2.05 2.31 15.61
N ILE A 148 -2.13 3.01 14.48
CA ILE A 148 -2.58 4.39 14.36
C ILE A 148 -3.59 4.47 13.22
N ARG A 149 -4.67 5.23 13.44
CA ARG A 149 -5.69 5.55 12.43
C ARG A 149 -5.23 6.74 11.59
N HIS A 150 -5.01 6.52 10.30
CA HIS A 150 -4.61 7.55 9.33
C HIS A 150 -5.81 8.23 8.66
N GLN A 151 -6.89 7.49 8.42
CA GLN A 151 -8.08 7.95 7.71
C GLN A 151 -9.26 8.14 8.67
N LEU A 152 -9.81 9.36 8.67
CA LEU A 152 -11.03 9.71 9.41
C LEU A 152 -12.27 9.71 8.50
N GLY A 153 -12.10 10.00 7.20
CA GLY A 153 -13.17 9.96 6.20
C GLY A 153 -13.43 8.56 5.65
N ASP A 154 -14.51 8.40 4.91
CA ASP A 154 -15.03 7.13 4.39
C ASP A 154 -14.56 6.80 2.95
N ARG A 155 -13.80 7.69 2.30
CA ARG A 155 -13.70 7.71 0.81
C ARG A 155 -12.30 7.62 0.21
N GLU A 156 -11.24 7.53 1.02
CA GLU A 156 -9.86 7.68 0.52
C GLU A 156 -9.00 6.42 0.67
N CYS A 157 -9.57 5.30 1.12
CA CYS A 157 -8.83 4.07 1.43
C CYS A 157 -7.98 3.58 0.26
N GLY A 158 -8.51 3.61 -0.97
CA GLY A 158 -7.75 3.28 -2.18
C GLY A 158 -6.52 4.17 -2.39
N MET A 159 -6.63 5.48 -2.11
CA MET A 159 -5.51 6.42 -2.27
C MET A 159 -4.41 6.13 -1.23
N TYR A 160 -4.82 5.88 0.01
CA TYR A 160 -3.91 5.52 1.09
C TYR A 160 -3.20 4.19 0.80
N VAL A 161 -3.90 3.20 0.23
CA VAL A 161 -3.30 1.92 -0.20
C VAL A 161 -2.25 2.12 -1.28
N CYS A 162 -2.57 2.84 -2.36
CA CYS A 162 -1.62 3.10 -3.45
C CYS A 162 -0.42 3.90 -2.96
N TYR A 163 -0.66 4.93 -2.15
CA TYR A 163 0.40 5.75 -1.56
C TYR A 163 1.31 4.91 -0.65
N PHE A 164 0.73 4.10 0.24
CA PHE A 164 1.49 3.21 1.12
C PHE A 164 2.46 2.33 0.31
N VAL A 165 1.94 1.62 -0.70
CA VAL A 165 2.76 0.72 -1.55
C VAL A 165 3.84 1.50 -2.29
N LEU A 166 3.52 2.68 -2.84
CA LEU A 166 4.52 3.53 -3.50
C LEU A 166 5.68 3.89 -2.56
N GLN A 167 5.37 4.28 -1.32
CA GLN A 167 6.39 4.64 -0.34
C GLN A 167 7.25 3.43 0.05
N ARG A 168 6.67 2.22 0.10
CA ARG A 168 7.44 0.99 0.29
C ARG A 168 8.39 0.73 -0.89
N LEU A 169 7.89 0.88 -2.12
CA LEU A 169 8.69 0.72 -3.34
C LEU A 169 9.85 1.71 -3.43
N LEU A 170 9.63 2.95 -2.98
CA LEU A 170 10.64 4.01 -2.89
C LEU A 170 11.60 3.84 -1.71
N GLY A 171 11.53 2.72 -0.97
CA GLY A 171 12.48 2.40 0.09
C GLY A 171 12.29 3.18 1.39
N ARG A 172 11.12 3.81 1.61
CA ARG A 172 10.77 4.32 2.95
C ARG A 172 10.65 3.14 3.91
N SER A 173 10.43 3.37 5.20
CA SER A 173 10.17 2.28 6.17
C SER A 173 8.68 2.24 6.55
N PHE A 174 8.19 1.11 7.06
CA PHE A 174 6.83 1.04 7.62
C PHE A 174 6.64 2.03 8.78
N ALA A 175 7.72 2.34 9.53
CA ALA A 175 7.68 3.38 10.55
C ALA A 175 7.53 4.80 9.96
N TRP A 176 8.09 5.04 8.76
CA TRP A 176 7.93 6.32 8.06
C TRP A 176 6.48 6.54 7.65
N THR A 177 5.79 5.49 7.17
CA THR A 177 4.36 5.58 6.81
C THR A 177 3.45 5.80 8.04
N ARG A 178 3.97 5.62 9.26
CA ARG A 178 3.27 5.92 10.53
C ARG A 178 3.37 7.38 10.97
N ARG A 179 4.28 8.18 10.40
CA ARG A 179 4.45 9.59 10.80
C ARG A 179 3.30 10.40 10.20
N GLU A 180 2.66 11.28 10.97
CA GLU A 180 1.69 12.28 10.48
C GLU A 180 2.35 13.39 9.62
N VAL A 181 3.51 13.11 9.04
CA VAL A 181 4.28 14.10 8.29
C VAL A 181 3.83 14.06 6.85
N VAL A 182 2.89 14.94 6.55
CA VAL A 182 2.74 15.55 5.23
C VAL A 182 4.11 16.13 4.84
N PRO A 183 4.67 15.84 3.65
CA PRO A 183 5.76 16.65 3.11
C PRO A 183 5.27 18.08 3.00
N GLY A 184 5.70 18.92 3.95
CA GLY A 184 5.36 20.34 4.04
C GLY A 184 6.55 21.27 3.89
N ARG A 185 7.75 20.73 3.76
CA ARG A 185 8.95 21.46 3.33
C ARG A 185 9.83 20.48 2.56
N THR A 186 10.02 20.79 1.28
CA THR A 186 11.13 20.37 0.42
C THR A 186 11.45 18.87 0.34
N ASP A 187 10.68 18.14 -0.46
CA ASP A 187 11.19 17.06 -1.33
C ASP A 187 10.83 17.44 -2.79
N GLU A 188 11.03 18.71 -3.16
CA GLU A 188 10.90 19.18 -4.55
C GLU A 188 11.77 18.34 -5.50
N GLY A 189 12.89 17.80 -5.00
CA GLY A 189 13.76 16.88 -5.75
C GLY A 189 13.21 15.46 -6.01
N VAL A 190 12.15 14.99 -5.33
CA VAL A 190 11.60 13.64 -5.58
C VAL A 190 10.46 13.69 -6.60
N ALA A 191 9.68 14.78 -6.63
CA ALA A 191 8.65 14.99 -7.64
C ALA A 191 9.23 15.46 -8.98
N GLU A 192 10.32 16.24 -8.99
CA GLU A 192 10.97 16.68 -10.23
C GLU A 192 11.73 15.54 -10.93
N GLY A 193 12.28 14.59 -10.19
CA GLY A 193 12.87 13.36 -10.74
C GLY A 193 11.85 12.29 -11.17
N LEU A 194 10.55 12.52 -10.98
CA LEU A 194 9.48 11.60 -11.38
C LEU A 194 8.97 11.85 -12.81
N PHE A 195 9.40 12.93 -13.47
CA PHE A 195 8.90 13.36 -14.80
C PHE A 195 10.01 13.77 -15.79
N GLN A 196 11.26 13.39 -15.56
CA GLN A 196 12.31 13.51 -16.58
C GLN A 196 13.03 12.17 -16.75
N GLU A 197 12.54 11.39 -17.71
CA GLU A 197 13.27 10.93 -18.91
C GLU A 197 12.23 10.60 -20.00
#